data_AF-A0A812FMU1-F1
#
_entry.id   AF-A0A812FMU1-F1
#
_cell.length_a   1.000
_cell.length_b   1.000
_cell.length_c   1.000
_cell.angle_alpha   90.00
_cell.angle_beta   90.00
_cell.angle_gamma   90.00
#
_symmetry.space_group_name_H-M   'P 1'
#
loop_
_entity.id
_entity.type
_entity.pdbx_description
1 polymer ?
#
loop_
_entity_poly.entity_id
_entity_poly.type
_entity_poly.pdbx_seq_one_letter_code
_entity_poly.pdbx_strand_id
1 'polypeptide(L)'
;MTNKHVEFTLTLEHLWQFSLQFYGVREVKEACLSLQNNYHGNVNLLLLLKWLDEQQVIFLEQDWPILQGCIMRSETLLSSYRELRRHLKLQVNDALYREALQFELQLEKQQQSDLVDCINSLTLVNNDGEPLTLRYCRQLGGEHLQHAFSMPFPDNHPL
;
A
#
# COMPACT_ATOMS: atom_id res chain seq x y z
N MET A 1 11.23 -21.13 21.20
CA MET A 1 9.86 -20.78 20.80
C MET A 1 9.77 -21.06 19.30
N THR A 2 8.89 -21.97 18.89
CA THR A 2 8.79 -22.42 17.50
C THR A 2 8.18 -21.29 16.67
N ASN A 3 9.00 -20.60 15.88
CA ASN A 3 8.52 -19.72 14.82
C ASN A 3 7.69 -20.58 13.86
N LYS A 4 6.37 -20.54 14.02
CA LYS A 4 5.46 -21.16 13.06
C LYS A 4 5.52 -20.30 11.80
N HIS A 5 6.19 -20.82 10.78
CA HIS A 5 6.11 -20.27 9.44
C HIS A 5 4.63 -20.34 9.01
N VAL A 6 4.04 -19.19 8.71
CA VAL A 6 2.71 -19.15 8.11
C VAL A 6 2.91 -19.36 6.62
N GLU A 7 2.49 -20.50 6.08
CA GLU A 7 2.37 -20.70 4.63
C GLU A 7 1.16 -19.90 4.14
N PHE A 8 1.36 -18.59 3.98
CA PHE A 8 0.39 -17.70 3.37
C PHE A 8 0.92 -17.21 2.03
N THR A 9 0.23 -17.55 0.95
CA THR A 9 0.54 -17.01 -0.39
C THR A 9 -0.44 -15.90 -0.73
N LEU A 10 0.03 -14.67 -0.74
CA LEU A 10 -0.74 -13.52 -1.19
C LEU A 10 -0.80 -13.51 -2.71
N THR A 11 -1.98 -13.26 -3.29
CA THR A 11 -2.11 -13.03 -4.74
C THR A 11 -2.34 -11.56 -5.01
N LEU A 12 -1.92 -11.10 -6.20
CA LEU A 12 -2.19 -9.74 -6.66
C LEU A 12 -3.69 -9.42 -6.63
N GLU A 13 -4.53 -10.37 -7.03
CA GLU A 13 -5.99 -10.17 -7.07
C GLU A 13 -6.56 -9.91 -5.68
N HIS A 14 -6.14 -10.69 -4.67
CA HIS A 14 -6.57 -10.48 -3.29
C HIS A 14 -6.07 -9.14 -2.73
N LEU A 15 -4.78 -8.82 -2.90
CA LEU A 15 -4.25 -7.54 -2.42
C LEU A 15 -4.90 -6.34 -3.12
N TRP A 16 -5.16 -6.45 -4.42
CA TRP A 16 -5.77 -5.37 -5.19
C TRP A 16 -7.22 -5.13 -4.79
N GLN A 17 -8.02 -6.19 -4.62
CA GLN A 17 -9.39 -6.08 -4.13
C GLN A 17 -9.44 -5.47 -2.72
N PHE A 18 -8.57 -5.95 -1.83
CA PHE A 18 -8.41 -5.38 -0.50
C PHE A 18 -8.06 -3.88 -0.55
N SER A 19 -7.07 -3.54 -1.38
CA SER A 19 -6.60 -2.16 -1.58
C SER A 19 -7.72 -1.24 -2.02
N LEU A 20 -8.54 -1.66 -2.99
CA LEU A 20 -9.68 -0.88 -3.47
C LEU A 20 -10.74 -0.66 -2.38
N GLN A 21 -11.04 -1.69 -1.58
CA GLN A 21 -12.03 -1.60 -0.51
C GLN A 21 -11.55 -0.71 0.64
N PHE A 22 -10.33 -0.94 1.12
CA PHE A 22 -9.77 -0.18 2.23
C PHE A 22 -9.51 1.29 1.85
N TYR A 23 -8.93 1.55 0.67
CA TYR A 23 -8.74 2.91 0.15
C TYR A 23 -10.07 3.60 -0.19
N GLY A 24 -11.14 2.84 -0.41
CA GLY A 24 -12.49 3.37 -0.64
C GLY A 24 -13.07 4.09 0.58
N VAL A 25 -12.59 3.77 1.79
CA VAL A 25 -12.99 4.44 3.03
C VAL A 25 -12.44 5.87 3.03
N ARG A 26 -13.31 6.86 3.29
CA ARG A 26 -12.99 8.28 3.13
C ARG A 26 -11.78 8.70 3.99
N GLU A 27 -11.79 8.32 5.26
CA GLU A 27 -10.75 8.67 6.22
C GLU A 27 -9.43 8.00 5.87
N VAL A 28 -9.46 6.76 5.38
CA VAL A 28 -8.27 6.05 4.86
C VAL A 28 -7.71 6.78 3.65
N LYS A 29 -8.58 7.15 2.70
CA LYS A 29 -8.18 7.88 1.49
C LYS A 29 -7.50 9.20 1.84
N GLU A 30 -8.10 9.99 2.73
CA GLU A 30 -7.53 11.26 3.19
C GLU A 30 -6.17 11.05 3.87
N ALA A 31 -6.04 10.03 4.72
CA ALA A 31 -4.78 9.68 5.36
C ALA A 31 -3.71 9.20 4.37
N CYS A 32 -4.06 8.36 3.38
CA CYS A 32 -3.15 7.93 2.32
C CYS A 32 -2.65 9.11 1.48
N LEU A 33 -3.53 10.06 1.16
CA LEU A 33 -3.13 11.28 0.45
C LEU A 33 -2.20 12.16 1.30
N SER A 34 -2.45 12.26 2.61
CA SER A 34 -1.55 12.97 3.53
C SER A 34 -0.19 12.28 3.62
N LEU A 35 -0.18 10.96 3.80
CA LEU A 35 1.02 10.12 3.82
C LEU A 35 1.88 10.34 2.57
N GLN A 36 1.24 10.32 1.40
CA GLN A 36 1.91 10.48 0.12
C GLN A 36 2.46 11.89 -0.09
N ASN A 37 1.65 12.93 0.15
CA ASN A 37 2.01 14.28 -0.23
C ASN A 37 2.89 14.99 0.82
N ASN A 38 2.71 14.69 2.10
CA ASN A 38 3.41 15.38 3.20
C ASN A 38 4.59 14.59 3.74
N TYR A 39 4.56 13.26 3.61
CA TYR A 39 5.57 12.36 4.18
C TYR A 39 6.31 11.54 3.14
N HIS A 40 6.02 11.75 1.85
CA HIS A 40 6.59 10.98 0.74
C HIS A 40 6.44 9.45 0.89
N GLY A 41 5.41 9.02 1.62
CA GLY A 41 5.12 7.61 1.83
C GLY A 41 4.49 6.96 0.60
N ASN A 42 4.76 5.68 0.41
CA ASN A 42 4.20 4.90 -0.66
C ASN A 42 2.88 4.26 -0.22
N VAL A 43 1.80 4.58 -0.93
CA VAL A 43 0.45 4.11 -0.60
C VAL A 43 0.30 2.61 -0.84
N ASN A 44 0.87 2.05 -1.92
CA ASN A 44 0.79 0.60 -2.17
C ASN A 44 1.49 -0.23 -1.10
N LEU A 45 2.64 0.24 -0.60
CA LEU A 45 3.32 -0.36 0.52
C LEU A 45 2.42 -0.31 1.75
N LEU A 46 1.89 0.86 2.10
CA LEU A 46 0.97 0.98 3.25
C LEU A 46 -0.20 -0.02 3.13
N LEU A 47 -0.81 -0.16 1.96
CA LEU A 47 -1.92 -1.08 1.74
C LEU A 47 -1.50 -2.55 1.90
N LEU A 48 -0.29 -2.93 1.45
CA LEU A 48 0.29 -4.24 1.74
C LEU A 48 0.51 -4.45 3.25
N LEU A 49 1.11 -3.47 3.93
CA LEU A 49 1.38 -3.56 5.38
C LEU A 49 0.09 -3.71 6.17
N LYS A 50 -0.95 -2.96 5.77
CA LYS A 50 -2.27 -3.07 6.37
C LYS A 50 -2.86 -4.46 6.13
N TRP A 51 -2.73 -4.99 4.93
CA TRP A 51 -3.20 -6.35 4.63
C TRP A 51 -2.50 -7.41 5.51
N LEU A 52 -1.18 -7.29 5.73
CA LEU A 52 -0.42 -8.15 6.64
C LEU A 52 -0.87 -8.00 8.10
N ASP A 53 -1.15 -6.77 8.54
CA ASP A 53 -1.69 -6.49 9.88
C ASP A 53 -3.04 -7.20 10.10
N GLU A 54 -3.94 -7.21 9.10
CA GLU A 54 -5.21 -7.95 9.17
C GLU A 54 -5.01 -9.47 9.27
N GLN A 55 -3.95 -10.01 8.67
CA GLN A 55 -3.59 -11.43 8.82
C GLN A 55 -2.80 -11.72 10.10
N GLN A 56 -2.51 -10.70 10.93
CA GLN A 56 -1.70 -10.82 12.14
C GLN A 56 -0.30 -11.40 11.87
N VAL A 57 0.30 -11.05 10.74
CA VAL A 57 1.64 -11.48 10.36
C VAL A 57 2.56 -10.30 10.09
N ILE A 58 3.86 -10.51 10.28
CA ILE A 58 4.93 -9.56 9.96
C ILE A 58 6.08 -10.24 9.23
N PHE A 59 6.82 -9.46 8.45
CA PHE A 59 8.15 -9.82 7.98
C PHE A 59 9.23 -9.33 8.97
N LEU A 60 10.46 -9.83 8.83
CA LEU A 60 11.55 -9.50 9.73
C LEU A 60 12.12 -8.11 9.43
N GLU A 61 12.67 -7.43 10.45
CA GLU A 61 13.18 -6.06 10.31
C GLU A 61 14.29 -5.93 9.25
N GLN A 62 15.08 -6.99 9.07
CA GLN A 62 16.11 -7.09 8.03
C GLN A 62 15.56 -7.05 6.60
N ASP A 63 14.27 -7.32 6.39
CA ASP A 63 13.65 -7.42 5.06
C ASP A 63 13.03 -6.08 4.61
N TRP A 64 12.95 -5.06 5.47
CA TRP A 64 12.50 -3.71 5.10
C TRP A 64 13.23 -3.13 3.88
N PRO A 65 14.57 -3.20 3.78
CA PRO A 65 15.30 -2.68 2.62
C PRO A 65 14.93 -3.39 1.32
N ILE A 66 14.52 -4.67 1.38
CA ILE A 66 14.14 -5.45 0.21
C ILE A 66 12.82 -4.91 -0.36
N LEU A 67 11.83 -4.68 0.50
CA LEU A 67 10.55 -4.05 0.11
C LEU A 67 10.76 -2.63 -0.43
N GLN A 68 11.59 -1.82 0.23
CA GLN A 68 11.91 -0.47 -0.24
C GLN A 68 12.58 -0.48 -1.62
N GLY A 69 13.54 -1.39 -1.84
CA GLY A 69 14.22 -1.56 -3.13
C GLY A 69 13.28 -2.01 -4.25
N CYS A 70 12.26 -2.81 -3.94
CA CYS A 70 11.23 -3.21 -4.89
C CYS A 70 10.41 -2.00 -5.38
N ILE A 71 9.93 -1.17 -4.44
CA ILE A 71 9.10 0.03 -4.72
C ILE A 71 9.87 1.06 -5.54
N MET A 72 11.14 1.31 -5.19
CA MET A 72 11.95 2.35 -5.85
C MET A 72 12.05 2.18 -7.38
N ARG A 73 11.95 0.94 -7.88
CA ARG A 73 12.01 0.66 -9.32
C ARG A 73 10.88 1.30 -10.10
N SER A 74 9.67 1.31 -9.53
CA SER A 74 8.46 1.85 -10.16
C SER A 74 8.12 3.25 -9.67
N GLU A 75 8.58 3.68 -8.50
CA GLU A 75 8.18 4.94 -7.88
C GLU A 75 8.55 6.18 -8.72
N THR A 76 9.72 6.20 -9.35
CA THR A 76 10.15 7.33 -10.21
C THR A 76 9.21 7.51 -11.41
N LEU A 77 8.87 6.39 -12.06
CA LEU A 77 7.95 6.40 -13.20
C LEU A 77 6.54 6.80 -12.75
N LEU A 78 6.07 6.21 -11.66
CA LEU A 78 4.74 6.46 -11.10
C LEU A 78 4.58 7.93 -10.68
N SER A 79 5.60 8.51 -10.05
CA SER A 79 5.62 9.93 -9.67
C SER A 79 5.50 10.85 -10.88
N SER A 80 6.23 10.55 -11.96
CA SER A 80 6.17 11.31 -13.21
C SER A 80 4.75 11.27 -13.83
N TYR A 81 4.07 10.12 -13.79
CA TYR A 81 2.70 9.98 -14.28
C TYR A 81 1.67 10.67 -13.39
N ARG A 82 1.86 10.67 -12.07
CA ARG A 82 1.03 11.42 -11.12
C ARG A 82 1.10 12.93 -11.41
N GLU A 83 2.28 13.45 -11.73
CA GLU A 83 2.45 14.86 -12.14
C GLU A 83 1.78 15.15 -13.48
N LEU A 84 1.97 14.28 -14.49
CA LEU A 84 1.30 14.39 -15.77
C LEU A 84 -0.23 14.43 -15.61
N ARG A 85 -0.81 13.52 -14.82
CA ARG A 85 -2.25 13.51 -14.54
C ARG A 85 -2.72 14.80 -13.88
N ARG A 86 -1.95 15.33 -12.91
CA ARG A 86 -2.26 16.61 -12.25
C ARG A 86 -2.29 17.77 -13.25
N HIS A 87 -1.33 17.84 -14.18
CA HIS A 87 -1.34 18.84 -15.25
C HIS A 87 -2.53 18.68 -16.20
N LEU A 88 -2.85 17.46 -16.63
CA LEU A 88 -3.98 17.19 -17.53
C LEU A 88 -5.33 17.54 -16.90
N LYS A 89 -5.49 17.31 -15.60
CA LYS A 89 -6.72 17.68 -14.85
C LYS A 89 -7.03 19.18 -14.94
N LEU A 90 -6.00 20.02 -15.08
CA LEU A 90 -6.15 21.48 -15.20
C LEU A 90 -6.48 21.94 -16.63
N GLN A 91 -6.23 21.10 -17.64
CA GLN A 91 -6.29 21.46 -19.07
C GLN A 91 -7.61 21.02 -19.76
N VAL A 92 -8.61 20.51 -19.02
CA VAL A 92 -9.99 20.20 -19.46
C VAL A 92 -10.14 19.11 -20.55
N ASN A 93 -9.06 18.47 -21.01
CA ASN A 93 -9.17 17.32 -21.91
C ASN A 93 -9.50 16.03 -21.13
N ASP A 94 -10.80 15.75 -20.99
CA ASP A 94 -11.32 14.59 -20.25
C ASP A 94 -10.83 13.24 -20.81
N ALA A 95 -10.62 13.12 -22.12
CA ALA A 95 -10.17 11.86 -22.73
C ALA A 95 -8.72 11.55 -22.32
N LEU A 96 -7.82 12.52 -22.49
CA LEU A 96 -6.41 12.37 -22.09
C LEU A 96 -6.26 12.19 -20.58
N TYR A 97 -7.08 12.88 -19.78
CA TYR A 97 -7.10 12.68 -18.33
C TYR A 97 -7.48 11.25 -17.94
N ARG A 98 -8.50 10.67 -18.59
CA ARG A 98 -8.93 9.29 -18.34
C ARG A 98 -7.87 8.27 -18.75
N GLU A 99 -7.22 8.47 -19.90
CA GLU A 99 -6.11 7.63 -20.34
C GLU A 99 -4.94 7.70 -19.35
N ALA A 100 -4.53 8.91 -18.94
CA ALA A 100 -3.46 9.08 -17.96
C ALA A 100 -3.80 8.42 -16.61
N LEU A 101 -5.05 8.55 -16.14
CA LEU A 101 -5.53 7.86 -14.94
C LEU A 101 -5.48 6.34 -15.08
N GLN A 102 -5.85 5.80 -16.25
CA GLN A 102 -5.79 4.36 -16.51
C GLN A 102 -4.35 3.85 -16.49
N PHE A 103 -3.41 4.59 -17.10
CA PHE A 103 -1.98 4.25 -17.05
C PHE A 103 -1.43 4.32 -15.61
N GLU A 104 -1.79 5.35 -14.84
CA GLU A 104 -1.43 5.44 -13.42
C GLU A 104 -1.92 4.20 -12.66
N LEU A 105 -3.20 3.81 -12.81
CA LEU A 105 -3.74 2.62 -12.15
C LEU A 105 -3.04 1.32 -12.57
N GLN A 106 -2.63 1.20 -13.84
CA GLN A 106 -1.84 0.05 -14.29
C GLN A 106 -0.47 -0.01 -13.63
N LEU A 107 0.20 1.15 -13.47
CA LEU A 107 1.48 1.24 -12.77
C LEU A 107 1.35 0.94 -11.27
N GLU A 108 0.31 1.47 -10.60
CA GLU A 108 0.01 1.14 -9.19
C GLU A 108 -0.23 -0.37 -9.02
N LYS A 109 -1.01 -0.98 -9.94
CA LYS A 109 -1.26 -2.42 -9.93
C LYS A 109 0.02 -3.24 -10.16
N GLN A 110 0.90 -2.80 -11.05
CA GLN A 110 2.20 -3.43 -11.25
C GLN A 110 3.07 -3.34 -9.99
N GLN A 111 3.13 -2.16 -9.34
CA GLN A 111 3.88 -2.00 -8.10
C GLN A 111 3.34 -2.90 -6.99
N GLN A 112 2.01 -3.10 -6.89
CA GLN A 112 1.44 -4.10 -5.98
C GLN A 112 1.82 -5.53 -6.36
N SER A 113 1.89 -5.86 -7.66
CA SER A 113 2.35 -7.18 -8.10
C SER A 113 3.78 -7.44 -7.64
N ASP A 114 4.67 -6.47 -7.87
CA ASP A 114 6.08 -6.58 -7.48
C ASP A 114 6.22 -6.72 -5.94
N LEU A 115 5.37 -6.03 -5.19
CA LEU A 115 5.27 -6.13 -3.73
C LEU A 115 4.77 -7.50 -3.28
N VAL A 116 3.77 -8.08 -3.97
CA VAL A 116 3.26 -9.43 -3.70
C VAL A 116 4.33 -10.48 -3.97
N ASP A 117 5.03 -10.39 -5.09
CA ASP A 117 6.12 -11.30 -5.42
C ASP A 117 7.25 -11.19 -4.39
N CYS A 118 7.56 -9.96 -3.96
CA CYS A 118 8.53 -9.70 -2.91
C CYS A 118 8.10 -10.35 -1.58
N ILE A 119 6.89 -10.07 -1.07
CA ILE A 119 6.46 -10.56 0.24
C ILE A 119 6.32 -12.09 0.28
N ASN A 120 5.90 -12.71 -0.82
CA ASN A 120 5.81 -14.17 -0.94
C ASN A 120 7.19 -14.85 -0.93
N SER A 121 8.27 -14.11 -1.24
CA SER A 121 9.64 -14.62 -1.11
C SER A 121 10.23 -14.47 0.29
N LEU A 122 9.58 -13.67 1.15
CA LEU A 122 10.03 -13.40 2.51
C LEU A 122 9.46 -14.40 3.52
N THR A 123 10.14 -14.51 4.66
CA THR A 123 9.62 -15.30 5.78
C THR A 123 8.67 -14.46 6.61
N LEU A 124 7.41 -14.88 6.67
CA LEU A 124 6.39 -14.29 7.53
C LEU A 124 6.30 -15.04 8.86
N VAL A 125 6.18 -14.28 9.94
CA VAL A 125 5.97 -14.76 11.32
C VAL A 125 4.74 -14.10 11.91
N ASN A 126 4.15 -14.70 12.95
CA ASN A 126 3.03 -14.08 13.65
C ASN A 126 3.46 -12.75 14.27
N ASN A 127 2.54 -11.78 14.26
CA ASN A 127 2.76 -10.49 14.87
C ASN A 127 2.45 -10.53 16.38
N ASP A 128 3.49 -10.58 17.21
CA ASP A 128 3.35 -10.43 18.67
C ASP A 128 3.61 -8.98 19.15
N GLY A 129 3.78 -8.04 18.21
CA GLY A 129 4.23 -6.67 18.50
C GLY A 129 3.38 -5.59 17.85
N GLU A 130 4.01 -4.45 17.56
CA GLU A 130 3.31 -3.32 16.94
C GLU A 130 2.92 -3.61 15.48
N PRO A 131 1.76 -3.11 15.00
CA PRO A 131 1.35 -3.19 13.60
C PRO A 131 2.40 -2.60 12.64
N LEU A 132 2.56 -3.20 11.47
CA LEU A 132 3.46 -2.72 10.42
C LEU A 132 3.07 -1.33 9.92
N THR A 133 1.77 -1.06 9.82
CA THR A 133 1.25 0.28 9.47
C THR A 133 1.75 1.36 10.43
N LEU A 134 1.76 1.08 11.75
CA LEU A 134 2.26 2.00 12.76
C LEU A 134 3.77 2.20 12.64
N ARG A 135 4.53 1.11 12.47
CA ARG A 135 5.99 1.17 12.28
C ARG A 135 6.35 2.02 11.06
N TYR A 136 5.62 1.85 9.96
CA TYR A 136 5.83 2.63 8.75
C TYR A 136 5.50 4.11 8.92
N CYS A 137 4.36 4.42 9.55
CA CYS A 137 3.99 5.81 9.87
C CYS A 137 5.04 6.48 10.76
N ARG A 138 5.59 5.77 11.76
CA ARG A 138 6.67 6.26 12.62
C ARG A 138 7.95 6.53 11.85
N GLN A 139 8.37 5.62 10.97
CA GLN A 139 9.57 5.80 10.13
C GLN A 139 9.48 7.05 9.26
N LEU A 140 8.28 7.40 8.82
CA LEU A 140 8.02 8.59 8.01
C LEU A 140 7.77 9.87 8.82
N GLY A 141 7.63 9.79 10.15
CA GLY A 141 7.25 10.92 11.00
C GLY A 141 5.75 11.29 10.95
N GLY A 142 4.91 10.39 10.43
CA GLY A 142 3.47 10.55 10.24
C GLY A 142 2.61 9.75 11.22
N GLU A 143 3.06 9.50 12.45
CA GLU A 143 2.39 8.61 13.42
C GLU A 143 0.90 8.91 13.64
N HIS A 144 0.51 10.18 13.61
CA HIS A 144 -0.88 10.61 13.75
C HIS A 144 -1.82 10.03 12.67
N LEU A 145 -1.29 9.63 11.50
CA LEU A 145 -2.06 8.99 10.43
C LEU A 145 -2.47 7.55 10.80
N GLN A 146 -1.80 6.93 11.78
CA GLN A 146 -2.10 5.57 12.19
C GLN A 146 -3.55 5.40 12.63
N HIS A 147 -4.17 6.43 13.20
CA HIS A 147 -5.58 6.37 13.61
C HIS A 147 -6.52 5.97 12.45
N ALA A 148 -6.25 6.45 11.24
CA ALA A 148 -7.02 6.08 10.06
C ALA A 148 -6.69 4.64 9.59
N PHE A 149 -5.42 4.25 9.68
CA PHE A 149 -4.96 2.93 9.21
C PHE A 149 -5.27 1.79 10.19
N SER A 150 -5.49 2.10 11.47
CA SER A 150 -5.94 1.13 12.47
C SER A 150 -7.43 0.80 12.36
N MET A 151 -8.19 1.48 11.50
CA MET A 151 -9.59 1.12 11.29
C MET A 151 -9.70 -0.33 10.80
N PRO A 152 -10.68 -1.09 11.31
CA PRO A 152 -10.90 -2.45 10.85
C PRO A 152 -11.21 -2.43 9.35
N PHE A 153 -10.82 -3.51 8.65
CA PHE A 153 -11.24 -3.68 7.28
C PHE A 153 -12.77 -3.61 7.21
N PRO A 154 -13.37 -2.83 6.28
CA PRO A 154 -14.81 -2.74 6.19
C PRO A 154 -15.39 -4.13 5.88
N ASP A 155 -16.04 -4.73 6.88
CA ASP A 155 -16.90 -5.89 6.71
C ASP A 155 -18.05 -5.47 5.82
N ASN A 156 -17.85 -5.56 4.50
CA ASN A 156 -18.95 -5.52 3.54
C ASN A 156 -19.74 -6.82 3.73
N HIS A 157 -20.53 -6.90 4.79
CA HIS A 157 -21.69 -7.78 4.77
C HIS A 157 -22.67 -7.11 3.80
N PRO A 158 -22.95 -7.70 2.62
CA PRO A 158 -24.05 -7.20 1.82
C PRO A 158 -25.32 -7.45 2.64
N LEU A 159 -26.05 -6.38 2.96
CA LEU A 159 -27.46 -6.45 3.32
C LEU A 159 -28.28 -6.76 2.07
#